data_AF-A0A952B0Z1-F1
#
_entry.id   AF-A0A952B0Z1-F1
#
_cell.length_a   1.000
_cell.length_b   1.000
_cell.length_c   1.000
_cell.angle_alpha   90.00
_cell.angle_beta   90.00
_cell.angle_gamma   90.00
#
_symmetry.space_group_name_H-M   'P 1'
#
loop_
_entity.id
_entity.type
_entity.pdbx_description
1 polymer ?
#
loop_
_entity_poly.entity_id
_entity_poly.type
_entity_poly.pdbx_seq_one_letter_code
_entity_poly.pdbx_strand_id
1 'polypeptide(L)'
;MRRGTLNFVIDLVSFVDLLALIGTGFIIKYVLPPGSGGRGRELTGGIGRGHIRELWSMSRHEWGSIHFYISALFVGLLIVHVVLHWKWLRDYVRLLFGLRG
;
A
#
# COMPACT_ATOMS: atom_id res chain seq x y z
N MET A 1 -0.37 -27.07 5.19
CA MET A 1 -0.74 -26.08 6.22
C MET A 1 -2.25 -26.14 6.47
N ARG A 2 -2.72 -25.89 7.69
CA ARG A 2 -4.16 -25.78 7.98
C ARG A 2 -4.73 -24.57 7.21
N ARG A 3 -5.91 -24.69 6.61
CA ARG A 3 -6.56 -23.59 5.85
C ARG A 3 -6.62 -22.28 6.65
N GLY A 4 -6.94 -22.36 7.95
CA GLY A 4 -6.95 -21.19 8.83
C GLY A 4 -5.59 -20.50 8.97
N THR A 5 -4.49 -21.27 9.02
CA THR A 5 -3.14 -20.71 9.05
C THR A 5 -2.79 -20.04 7.72
N LEU A 6 -3.18 -20.62 6.58
CA LEU A 6 -2.97 -20.01 5.27
C LEU A 6 -3.70 -18.67 5.15
N ASN A 7 -4.98 -18.62 5.52
CA ASN A 7 -5.77 -17.39 5.50
C ASN A 7 -5.13 -16.32 6.39
N PHE A 8 -4.79 -16.67 7.64
CA PHE A 8 -4.14 -15.73 8.56
C PHE A 8 -2.83 -15.17 8.01
N VAL A 9 -1.98 -16.01 7.40
CA VAL A 9 -0.71 -15.57 6.80
C VAL A 9 -0.96 -14.62 5.62
N ILE A 10 -1.87 -14.96 4.71
CA ILE A 10 -2.19 -14.09 3.57
C ILE A 10 -2.75 -12.76 4.05
N ASP A 11 -3.64 -12.76 5.03
CA ASP A 11 -4.24 -11.54 5.58
C ASP A 11 -3.19 -10.66 6.27
N LEU A 12 -2.30 -11.27 7.06
CA LEU A 12 -1.22 -10.55 7.74
C LEU A 12 -0.23 -9.95 6.73
N VAL A 13 0.19 -10.72 5.73
CA VAL A 13 1.10 -10.24 4.68
C VAL A 13 0.44 -9.10 3.89
N SER A 14 -0.83 -9.26 3.51
CA SER A 14 -1.60 -8.21 2.82
C SER A 14 -1.72 -6.93 3.65
N PHE A 15 -1.90 -7.05 4.96
CA PHE A 15 -1.97 -5.90 5.86
C PHE A 15 -0.64 -5.16 5.95
N VAL A 16 0.48 -5.87 6.11
CA VAL A 16 1.82 -5.26 6.14
C VAL A 16 2.14 -4.60 4.80
N ASP A 17 1.79 -5.24 3.69
CA ASP A 17 1.98 -4.71 2.34
C ASP A 17 1.15 -3.44 2.10
N LEU A 18 -0.10 -3.39 2.59
CA LEU A 18 -0.91 -2.17 2.58
C LEU A 18 -0.27 -1.03 3.37
N LEU A 19 0.32 -1.30 4.54
CA LEU A 19 1.03 -0.28 5.31
C LEU A 19 2.25 0.25 4.55
N ALA A 20 3.00 -0.63 3.89
CA ALA A 20 4.11 -0.24 3.03
C ALA A 20 3.63 0.59 1.82
N LEU A 21 2.50 0.22 1.22
CA LEU A 21 1.89 0.93 0.11
C LEU A 21 1.48 2.36 0.51
N ILE A 22 0.82 2.50 1.66
CA ILE A 22 0.43 3.81 2.21
C ILE A 22 1.69 4.63 2.55
N GLY A 23 2.68 4.01 3.19
CA GLY A 23 3.93 4.66 3.58
C GLY A 23 4.71 5.22 2.38
N THR A 24 4.89 4.41 1.34
CA THR A 24 5.55 4.85 0.10
C THR A 24 4.76 5.93 -0.63
N GLY A 25 3.43 5.84 -0.67
CA GLY A 25 2.57 6.89 -1.22
C GLY A 25 2.69 8.21 -0.46
N PHE A 26 2.79 8.15 0.87
CA PHE A 26 3.01 9.31 1.72
C PHE A 26 4.38 9.96 1.45
N ILE A 27 5.44 9.15 1.32
CA ILE A 27 6.78 9.60 0.96
C ILE A 27 6.74 10.35 -0.38
N ILE A 28 6.16 9.76 -1.43
CA ILE A 28 6.07 10.39 -2.76
C ILE A 28 5.25 11.67 -2.73
N LYS A 29 4.17 11.72 -1.93
CA LYS A 29 3.26 12.88 -1.91
C LYS A 29 3.79 14.04 -1.09
N TYR A 30 4.38 13.79 0.07
CA TYR A 30 4.73 14.83 1.04
C TYR A 30 6.23 15.05 1.21
N VAL A 31 7.04 14.00 1.06
CA VAL A 31 8.51 14.08 1.20
C VAL A 31 9.16 14.43 -0.15
N LEU A 32 8.70 13.79 -1.23
CA LEU A 32 9.20 13.96 -2.60
C LEU A 32 8.11 14.44 -3.59
N PRO A 33 7.41 15.56 -3.32
CA PRO A 33 6.35 16.05 -4.20
C PRO A 33 6.87 16.47 -5.59
N PRO A 34 5.98 16.53 -6.61
CA PRO A 34 6.34 17.00 -7.94
C PRO A 34 6.96 18.41 -7.94
N GLY A 35 7.99 18.62 -8.77
CA GLY A 35 8.57 19.94 -9.03
C GLY A 35 9.37 20.50 -7.85
N SER A 36 9.46 21.83 -7.76
CA SER A 36 10.12 22.56 -6.67
C SER A 36 9.24 22.67 -5.41
N GLY A 37 8.33 21.71 -5.17
CA GLY A 37 7.32 21.78 -4.10
C GLY A 37 7.69 21.08 -2.79
N GLY A 38 8.91 20.53 -2.68
CA GLY A 38 9.35 19.68 -1.56
C GLY A 38 9.27 20.32 -0.18
N ARG A 39 8.39 19.80 0.71
CA ARG A 39 8.38 20.12 2.15
C ARG A 39 9.49 19.42 2.94
N GLY A 40 10.33 18.60 2.29
CA GLY A 40 11.30 17.75 2.98
C GLY A 40 12.24 18.47 3.95
N ARG A 41 12.42 19.79 3.83
CA ARG A 41 13.24 20.59 4.74
C ARG A 41 12.62 20.81 6.13
N GLU A 42 11.29 20.74 6.28
CA GLU A 42 10.62 20.77 7.59
C GLU A 42 10.99 19.53 8.45
N LEU A 43 11.37 18.43 7.80
CA LEU A 43 11.73 17.17 8.46
C LEU A 43 13.25 17.01 8.69
N THR A 44 14.10 17.87 8.10
CA THR A 44 15.59 17.71 8.09
C THR A 44 16.39 18.88 8.68
N GLY A 45 15.76 19.81 9.41
CA GLY A 45 16.53 20.76 10.25
C GLY A 45 17.18 21.95 9.52
N GLY A 46 16.74 22.28 8.31
CA GLY A 46 16.59 23.69 7.94
C GLY A 46 17.81 24.63 7.82
N ILE A 47 18.85 24.34 7.02
CA ILE A 47 19.81 25.39 6.55
C ILE A 47 19.93 25.39 5.00
N GLY A 48 19.51 26.46 4.31
CA GLY A 48 19.60 26.66 2.84
C GLY A 48 18.30 26.52 2.01
N ARG A 49 18.05 27.43 1.04
CA ARG A 49 16.86 27.50 0.14
C ARG A 49 16.76 26.33 -0.89
N GLY A 50 16.95 25.08 -0.47
CA GLY A 50 16.91 23.89 -1.33
C GLY A 50 15.71 22.98 -1.07
N HIS A 51 15.16 22.38 -2.13
CA HIS A 51 14.13 21.33 -2.07
C HIS A 51 14.78 19.96 -1.87
N ILE A 52 14.16 19.06 -1.09
CA ILE A 52 14.57 17.64 -1.07
C ILE A 52 14.18 17.01 -2.41
N ARG A 53 15.19 16.56 -3.16
CA ARG A 53 15.03 15.87 -4.45
C ARG A 53 15.17 14.34 -4.33
N GLU A 54 15.82 13.88 -3.26
CA GLU A 54 16.14 12.48 -3.01
C GLU A 54 15.94 12.14 -1.53
N LEU A 55 15.44 10.95 -1.25
CA LEU A 55 15.36 10.35 0.08
C LEU A 55 16.07 9.00 0.02
N TRP A 56 17.04 8.76 0.91
CA TRP A 56 17.90 7.57 0.90
C TRP A 56 18.61 7.35 -0.44
N SER A 57 19.13 8.44 -1.02
CA SER A 57 19.79 8.43 -2.34
C SER A 57 18.89 7.96 -3.49
N MET A 58 17.57 7.95 -3.27
CA MET A 58 16.58 7.60 -4.27
C MET A 58 15.69 8.80 -4.58
N SER A 59 15.54 9.06 -5.87
CA SER A 59 14.65 10.09 -6.43
C SER A 59 13.19 9.71 -6.26
N ARG A 60 12.31 10.69 -6.51
CA ARG A 60 10.85 10.45 -6.61
C ARG A 60 10.50 9.34 -7.59
N HIS A 61 11.25 9.22 -8.68
CA HIS A 61 10.98 8.23 -9.72
C HIS A 61 11.23 6.82 -9.20
N GLU A 62 12.35 6.61 -8.50
CA GLU A 62 12.70 5.33 -7.90
C GLU A 62 11.74 4.93 -6.79
N TRP A 63 11.37 5.87 -5.91
CA TRP A 63 10.30 5.65 -4.94
C TRP A 63 8.96 5.31 -5.61
N GLY A 64 8.67 5.94 -6.75
CA GLY A 64 7.52 5.62 -7.60
C GLY A 64 7.55 4.19 -8.13
N SER A 65 8.72 3.70 -8.58
CA SER A 65 8.90 2.32 -9.00
C SER A 65 8.67 1.35 -7.85
N ILE A 66 9.22 1.62 -6.66
CA ILE A 66 9.01 0.81 -5.46
C ILE A 66 7.51 0.77 -5.10
N HIS A 67 6.85 1.93 -5.04
CA HIS A 67 5.42 2.03 -4.78
C HIS A 67 4.59 1.23 -5.79
N PHE A 68 4.96 1.28 -7.07
CA PHE A 68 4.28 0.51 -8.12
C PHE A 68 4.39 -1.00 -7.91
N TYR A 69 5.59 -1.53 -7.62
CA TYR A 69 5.76 -2.96 -7.39
C TYR A 69 5.04 -3.44 -6.12
N ILE A 70 5.08 -2.65 -5.05
CA ILE A 70 4.27 -2.90 -3.84
C ILE A 70 2.77 -2.90 -4.20
N SER A 71 2.29 -1.93 -4.98
CA SER A 71 0.89 -1.88 -5.43
C SER A 71 0.49 -3.13 -6.23
N ALA A 72 1.36 -3.59 -7.14
CA ALA A 72 1.10 -4.77 -7.94
C ALA A 72 1.04 -6.04 -7.09
N LEU A 73 1.95 -6.17 -6.11
CA LEU A 73 1.92 -7.24 -5.13
C LEU A 73 0.64 -7.20 -4.30
N PHE A 74 0.26 -6.01 -3.81
CA PHE A 74 -0.98 -5.80 -3.05
C PHE A 74 -2.21 -6.27 -3.79
N VAL A 75 -2.34 -5.90 -5.08
CA VAL A 75 -3.44 -6.36 -5.93
C VAL A 75 -3.45 -7.88 -6.06
N GLY A 76 -2.30 -8.50 -6.27
CA GLY A 76 -2.17 -9.97 -6.31
C GLY A 76 -2.62 -10.63 -5.00
N LEU A 77 -2.15 -10.12 -3.86
CA LEU A 77 -2.52 -10.60 -2.54
C LEU A 77 -4.02 -10.41 -2.25
N LEU A 78 -4.60 -9.28 -2.65
CA LEU A 78 -6.02 -8.99 -2.47
C LEU A 78 -6.90 -9.93 -3.31
N ILE A 79 -6.48 -10.27 -4.53
CA ILE A 79 -7.16 -11.29 -5.35
C ILE A 79 -7.15 -12.64 -4.63
N VAL A 80 -5.98 -13.07 -4.12
CA VAL A 80 -5.86 -14.33 -3.36
C VAL A 80 -6.74 -14.30 -2.11
N HIS A 81 -6.73 -13.21 -1.35
CA HIS A 81 -7.60 -13.00 -0.19
C HIS A 81 -9.07 -13.18 -0.57
N VAL A 82 -9.56 -12.50 -1.61
CA VAL A 82 -10.96 -12.63 -2.05
C VAL A 82 -11.30 -14.07 -2.46
N VAL A 83 -10.41 -14.76 -3.17
CA VAL A 83 -10.61 -16.17 -3.55
C VAL A 83 -10.70 -17.07 -2.31
N LEU A 84 -9.82 -16.88 -1.32
CA LEU A 84 -9.84 -17.64 -0.07
C LEU A 84 -11.12 -17.38 0.75
N HIS A 85 -11.65 -16.17 0.68
CA HIS A 85 -12.85 -15.73 1.42
C HIS A 85 -14.15 -15.78 0.57
N TRP A 86 -14.11 -16.37 -0.63
CA TRP A 86 -15.22 -16.33 -1.60
C TRP A 86 -16.55 -16.85 -1.07
N LYS A 87 -16.53 -17.92 -0.25
CA LYS A 87 -17.75 -18.46 0.36
C LYS A 87 -18.41 -17.45 1.29
N TRP A 88 -17.61 -16.87 2.18
CA TRP A 88 -18.07 -15.83 3.11
C TRP A 88 -18.62 -14.62 2.35
N LEU A 89 -17.89 -14.13 1.33
CA LEU A 89 -18.33 -13.00 0.52
C LEU A 89 -19.68 -13.27 -0.15
N ARG A 90 -19.85 -14.45 -0.76
CA ARG A 90 -21.10 -14.85 -1.40
C ARG A 90 -22.27 -14.89 -0.43
N ASP A 91 -22.06 -15.48 0.75
CA ASP A 91 -23.11 -15.62 1.75
C ASP A 91 -23.52 -14.24 2.31
N TYR A 92 -22.55 -13.34 2.53
CA TYR A 92 -22.82 -11.95 2.94
C TYR A 92 -23.53 -11.13 1.85
N VAL A 93 -23.14 -11.26 0.58
CA VAL A 93 -23.81 -10.56 -0.53
C VAL A 93 -25.27 -11.02 -0.64
N ARG A 94 -25.54 -12.32 -0.53
CA ARG A 94 -26.92 -12.85 -0.52
C ARG A 94 -27.74 -12.27 0.62
N LEU A 95 -27.16 -12.20 1.82
CA LEU A 95 -27.80 -11.61 2.99
C LEU A 95 -28.13 -10.13 2.75
N LEU A 96 -27.17 -9.36 2.23
CA LEU A 96 -27.32 -7.92 1.98
C LEU A 96 -28.44 -7.61 0.98
N PHE A 97 -28.59 -8.43 -0.07
CA PHE A 97 -29.62 -8.26 -1.09
C PHE A 97 -30.93 -9.02 -0.79
N GLY A 98 -31.09 -9.58 0.40
CA GLY A 98 -32.30 -10.32 0.78
C GLY A 98 -32.59 -11.55 -0.10
N LEU A 99 -31.57 -12.06 -0.80
CA LEU A 99 -31.66 -13.25 -1.64
C LEU A 99 -31.68 -14.49 -0.74
N ARG A 100 -32.81 -14.70 -0.05
CA ARG A 100 -33.14 -15.98 0.60
C ARG A 100 -33.53 -16.97 -0.49
N GLY A 101 -32.64 -17.92 -0.75
CA GLY A 101 -32.99 -19.22 -1.34
C GLY A 101 -33.09 -20.25 -0.25
#